data_AF-A0A916LWD7-F1
#
_entry.id   AF-A0A916LWD7-F1
#
_cell.length_a   1.000
_cell.length_b   1.000
_cell.length_c   1.000
_cell.angle_alpha   90.00
_cell.angle_beta   90.00
_cell.angle_gamma   90.00
#
_symmetry.space_group_name_H-M   'P 1'
#
loop_
_entity.id
_entity.type
_entity.pdbx_description
1 polymer ?
#
loop_
_entity_poly.entity_id
_entity_poly.type
_entity_poly.pdbx_seq_one_letter_code
_entity_poly.pdbx_strand_id
1 'polypeptide(L)'
;KGDNVRDWLHVDDHARALHRVFAHGTVGETYCIGGNAERTNLEVVDAICTVLDEICPRQSGGSYVDQKTFVADRPGHDLRYAIDTGKIARELGWSPQENFASGLRSTVEWYLANRQWVAHVQSGAYRNWLATHYGSHA
;
A
#
# COMPACT_ATOMS: atom_id res chain seq x y z
N LYS A 1 -4.20 -3.76 17.80
CA LYS A 1 -5.21 -4.31 16.85
C LYS A 1 -4.89 -3.75 15.46
N GLY A 2 -5.30 -4.40 14.37
CA GLY A 2 -4.91 -4.00 13.01
C GLY A 2 -6.10 -3.53 12.16
N ASP A 3 -7.12 -2.99 12.84
CA ASP A 3 -8.45 -2.76 12.28
C ASP A 3 -8.56 -1.37 11.63
N ASN A 4 -7.45 -0.60 11.62
CA ASN A 4 -7.40 0.71 10.95
C ASN A 4 -7.61 0.54 9.44
N VAL A 5 -8.42 1.43 8.86
CA VAL A 5 -8.82 1.42 7.46
C VAL A 5 -8.05 2.47 6.66
N ARG A 6 -7.57 2.08 5.49
CA ARG A 6 -6.93 2.95 4.51
C ARG A 6 -7.57 2.76 3.14
N ASP A 7 -7.64 3.82 2.35
CA ASP A 7 -7.97 3.77 0.94
C ASP A 7 -6.68 3.58 0.11
N TRP A 8 -6.61 2.48 -0.63
CA TRP A 8 -5.40 2.06 -1.35
C TRP A 8 -5.47 2.41 -2.84
N LEU A 9 -4.53 3.23 -3.31
CA LEU A 9 -4.41 3.62 -4.71
C LEU A 9 -3.09 3.13 -5.30
N HIS A 10 -3.14 2.44 -6.45
CA HIS A 10 -1.92 2.02 -7.15
C HIS A 10 -1.12 3.24 -7.63
N VAL A 11 0.20 3.18 -7.51
CA VAL A 11 1.08 4.34 -7.78
C VAL A 11 0.96 4.86 -9.21
N ASP A 12 0.80 3.96 -10.19
CA ASP A 12 0.64 4.35 -11.59
C ASP A 12 -0.70 5.04 -11.85
N ASP A 13 -1.76 4.66 -11.13
CA ASP A 13 -3.04 5.37 -11.20
C ASP A 13 -2.94 6.77 -10.60
N HIS A 14 -2.21 6.91 -9.50
CA HIS A 14 -1.93 8.22 -8.94
C HIS A 14 -1.12 9.09 -9.92
N ALA A 15 -0.09 8.55 -10.57
CA ALA A 15 0.69 9.27 -11.57
C ALA A 15 -0.19 9.71 -12.77
N ARG A 16 -1.07 8.84 -13.26
CA ARG A 16 -2.07 9.20 -14.29
C ARG A 16 -3.01 10.31 -13.82
N ALA A 17 -3.44 10.29 -12.56
CA ALA A 17 -4.29 11.31 -11.97
C ALA A 17 -3.57 12.66 -11.91
N LEU A 18 -2.32 12.69 -11.43
CA LEU A 18 -1.50 13.89 -11.34
C LEU A 18 -1.28 14.50 -12.72
N HIS A 19 -0.97 13.68 -13.73
CA HIS A 19 -0.84 14.14 -15.10
C HIS A 19 -2.17 14.71 -15.63
N ARG A 20 -3.31 14.07 -15.33
CA ARG A 20 -4.64 14.56 -15.73
C ARG A 20 -4.96 15.91 -15.11
N VAL A 21 -4.70 16.08 -13.81
CA VAL A 21 -4.89 17.34 -13.09
C VAL A 21 -3.97 18.42 -13.66
N PHE A 22 -2.70 18.09 -13.94
CA PHE A 22 -1.77 19.03 -14.55
C PHE A 22 -2.25 19.51 -15.93
N ALA A 23 -2.70 18.57 -16.79
CA ALA A 23 -3.05 18.88 -18.17
C ALA A 23 -4.45 19.52 -18.35
N HIS A 24 -5.39 19.24 -17.44
CA HIS A 24 -6.80 19.61 -17.62
C HIS A 24 -7.47 20.19 -16.38
N GLY A 25 -6.76 20.27 -15.24
CA GLY A 25 -7.30 20.83 -14.01
C GLY A 25 -7.53 22.34 -14.11
N THR A 26 -8.50 22.82 -13.35
CA THR A 26 -8.79 24.25 -13.24
C THR A 26 -7.84 24.91 -12.24
N VAL A 27 -7.23 26.04 -12.62
CA VAL A 27 -6.36 26.82 -11.72
C VAL A 27 -7.14 27.28 -10.50
N GLY A 28 -6.57 27.07 -9.31
CA GLY A 28 -7.20 27.40 -8.03
C GLY A 28 -8.10 26.30 -7.46
N GLU A 29 -8.37 25.23 -8.21
CA GLU A 29 -9.16 24.11 -7.73
C GLU A 29 -8.31 23.04 -7.03
N THR A 30 -8.92 22.37 -6.07
CA THR A 30 -8.37 21.18 -5.39
C THR A 30 -9.11 19.92 -5.85
N TYR A 31 -8.36 18.85 -6.15
CA TYR A 31 -8.90 17.56 -6.57
C TYR A 31 -8.42 16.46 -5.61
N CYS A 32 -9.36 15.78 -4.94
CA CYS A 32 -9.07 14.57 -4.17
C CYS A 32 -8.82 13.40 -5.12
N ILE A 33 -7.74 12.65 -4.89
CA ILE A 33 -7.34 11.47 -5.67
C ILE A 33 -7.28 10.29 -4.70
N GLY A 34 -7.93 9.18 -5.04
CA GLY A 34 -8.13 8.02 -4.16
C GLY A 34 -8.43 6.75 -4.94
N GLY A 35 -8.37 5.60 -4.27
CA GLY A 35 -8.48 4.29 -4.89
C GLY A 35 -9.90 3.71 -4.88
N ASN A 36 -10.81 4.27 -4.08
CA ASN A 36 -12.10 3.66 -3.76
C ASN A 36 -11.94 2.20 -3.29
N ALA A 37 -10.86 1.92 -2.56
CA ALA A 37 -10.42 0.58 -2.18
C ALA A 37 -10.07 0.53 -0.69
N GLU A 38 -11.07 0.84 0.16
CA GLU A 38 -10.94 0.77 1.60
C GLU A 38 -10.67 -0.66 2.09
N ARG A 39 -9.59 -0.84 2.84
CA ARG A 39 -9.24 -2.10 3.51
C ARG A 39 -8.65 -1.83 4.87
N THR A 40 -8.90 -2.73 5.81
CA THR A 40 -8.18 -2.77 7.09
C THR A 40 -6.73 -3.16 6.86
N ASN A 41 -5.83 -2.77 7.78
CA ASN A 41 -4.44 -3.20 7.72
C ASN A 41 -4.31 -4.73 7.77
N LEU A 42 -5.18 -5.43 8.52
CA LEU A 42 -5.18 -6.90 8.58
C LEU A 42 -5.54 -7.54 7.24
N GLU A 43 -6.58 -7.06 6.56
CA GLU A 43 -6.96 -7.56 5.23
C GLU A 43 -5.81 -7.42 4.23
N VAL A 44 -5.06 -6.32 4.30
CA VAL A 44 -3.90 -6.09 3.44
C VAL A 44 -2.78 -7.08 3.73
N VAL A 45 -2.42 -7.29 5.00
CA VAL A 45 -1.39 -8.25 5.40
C VAL A 45 -1.78 -9.67 4.99
N ASP A 46 -3.03 -10.08 5.20
CA ASP A 46 -3.52 -11.41 4.86
C ASP A 46 -3.55 -11.63 3.34
N ALA A 47 -3.90 -10.60 2.56
CA ALA A 47 -3.83 -10.65 1.11
C ALA A 47 -2.39 -10.78 0.60
N ILE A 48 -1.42 -10.08 1.21
CA ILE A 48 0.01 -10.24 0.88
C ILE A 48 0.48 -11.66 1.17
N CYS A 49 0.14 -12.21 2.34
CA CYS A 49 0.52 -13.56 2.72
C CYS A 49 -0.05 -14.60 1.73
N THR A 50 -1.32 -14.43 1.35
CA THR A 50 -1.99 -15.30 0.37
C THR A 50 -1.29 -15.28 -0.99
N VAL A 51 -0.98 -14.09 -1.52
CA VAL A 51 -0.28 -13.95 -2.80
C VAL A 51 1.10 -14.61 -2.73
N LEU A 52 1.85 -14.39 -1.63
CA LEU A 52 3.17 -14.99 -1.45
C LEU A 52 3.11 -16.52 -1.31
N ASP A 53 2.13 -17.06 -0.59
CA ASP A 53 1.93 -18.52 -0.47
C ASP A 53 1.67 -19.16 -1.84
N GLU A 54 1.00 -18.45 -2.75
CA GLU A 54 0.76 -18.92 -4.11
C GLU A 54 2.00 -18.85 -5.02
N ILE A 55 2.69 -17.71 -5.05
CA ILE A 55 3.72 -17.44 -6.07
C ILE A 55 5.16 -17.63 -5.59
N CYS A 56 5.38 -17.66 -4.28
CA CYS A 56 6.70 -17.87 -3.66
C CYS A 56 6.56 -18.65 -2.34
N PRO A 57 6.08 -19.92 -2.38
CA PRO A 57 5.84 -20.71 -1.17
C PRO A 57 7.08 -20.80 -0.26
N ARG A 58 6.86 -20.85 1.05
CA ARG A 58 7.94 -20.95 2.04
C ARG A 58 8.65 -22.29 1.95
N GLN A 59 9.98 -22.28 1.86
CA GLN A 59 10.80 -23.50 1.86
C GLN A 59 10.66 -24.32 3.14
N SER A 60 10.40 -23.67 4.28
CA SER A 60 10.17 -24.31 5.56
C SER A 60 8.82 -25.04 5.66
N GLY A 61 7.96 -24.92 4.65
CA GLY A 61 6.53 -25.18 4.78
C GLY A 61 5.82 -24.13 5.64
N GLY A 62 4.49 -24.28 5.76
CA GLY A 62 3.61 -23.34 6.45
C GLY A 62 3.23 -22.13 5.59
N SER A 63 2.38 -21.27 6.14
CA SER A 63 1.89 -20.05 5.48
C SER A 63 2.71 -18.84 5.91
N TYR A 64 2.81 -17.80 5.08
CA TYR A 64 3.35 -16.50 5.51
C TYR A 64 2.53 -15.87 6.65
N VAL A 65 1.24 -16.19 6.79
CA VAL A 65 0.39 -15.64 7.86
C VAL A 65 0.87 -16.02 9.25
N ASP A 66 1.60 -17.14 9.38
CA ASP A 66 2.17 -17.62 10.63
C ASP A 66 3.24 -16.66 11.21
N GLN A 67 3.74 -15.73 10.40
CA GLN A 67 4.72 -14.72 10.82
C GLN A 67 4.07 -13.42 11.34
N LYS A 68 2.73 -13.31 11.24
CA LYS A 68 1.98 -12.12 11.66
C LYS A 68 2.03 -11.96 13.19
N THR A 69 2.52 -10.81 13.66
CA THR A 69 2.63 -10.48 15.09
C THR A 69 1.96 -9.15 15.38
N PHE A 70 1.21 -9.05 16.48
CA PHE A 70 0.66 -7.79 16.96
C PHE A 70 1.69 -7.06 17.82
N VAL A 71 1.87 -5.77 17.57
CA VAL A 71 2.75 -4.88 18.33
C VAL A 71 1.95 -3.75 18.97
N ALA A 72 2.61 -2.95 19.81
CA ALA A 72 1.99 -1.76 20.40
C ALA A 72 1.48 -0.81 19.30
N ASP A 73 0.32 -0.20 19.54
CA ASP A 73 -0.28 0.72 18.58
C ASP A 73 0.47 2.06 18.52
N ARG A 74 0.36 2.75 17.39
CA ARG A 74 0.99 4.06 17.19
C ARG A 74 0.25 5.13 18.03
N PRO A 75 0.96 6.02 18.74
CA PRO A 75 0.32 7.17 19.37
C PRO A 75 -0.42 8.05 18.35
N GLY A 76 -1.70 8.34 18.60
CA GLY A 76 -2.54 9.16 17.70
C GLY A 76 -2.91 8.48 16.38
N HIS A 77 -3.04 7.15 16.36
CA HIS A 77 -3.31 6.42 15.13
C HIS A 77 -4.74 6.64 14.62
N ASP A 78 -4.89 7.47 13.59
CA ASP A 78 -6.18 7.66 12.93
C ASP A 78 -6.77 6.33 12.44
N LEU A 79 -8.04 6.13 12.80
CA LEU A 79 -8.70 4.85 12.57
C LEU A 79 -9.03 4.63 11.10
N ARG A 80 -9.49 5.65 10.38
CA ARG A 80 -9.99 5.49 9.01
C ARG A 80 -9.68 6.70 8.15
N TYR A 81 -9.09 6.45 6.98
CA TYR A 81 -9.06 7.40 5.88
C TYR A 81 -9.83 6.83 4.69
N ALA A 82 -10.73 7.64 4.15
CA ALA A 82 -11.50 7.35 2.95
C ALA A 82 -11.62 8.63 2.14
N ILE A 83 -11.36 8.57 0.84
CA ILE A 83 -11.27 9.74 -0.02
C ILE A 83 -12.48 9.76 -0.96
N ASP A 84 -13.21 10.88 -0.96
CA ASP A 84 -14.23 11.13 -1.98
C ASP A 84 -13.56 11.63 -3.27
N THR A 85 -13.58 10.78 -4.31
CA THR A 85 -13.01 11.06 -5.64
C THR A 85 -14.04 11.59 -6.64
N GLY A 86 -15.26 11.92 -6.19
CA GLY A 86 -16.35 12.31 -7.07
C GLY A 86 -16.07 13.56 -7.90
N LYS A 87 -15.32 14.53 -7.37
CA LYS A 87 -14.99 15.76 -8.09
C LYS A 87 -14.10 15.49 -9.31
N ILE A 88 -12.99 14.79 -9.12
CA ILE A 88 -12.03 14.49 -10.20
C ILE A 88 -12.67 13.58 -11.26
N ALA A 89 -13.55 12.66 -10.85
CA ALA A 89 -14.29 11.81 -11.77
C ALA A 89 -15.25 12.63 -12.65
N ARG A 90 -16.04 13.54 -12.07
CA ARG A 90 -17.00 14.37 -12.83
C ARG A 90 -16.34 15.40 -13.73
N GLU A 91 -15.34 16.11 -13.21
CA GLU A 91 -14.74 17.25 -13.92
C GLU A 91 -13.63 16.84 -14.89
N LEU A 92 -12.82 15.86 -14.51
CA LEU A 92 -11.64 15.46 -15.30
C LEU A 92 -11.81 14.08 -15.94
N GLY A 93 -12.90 13.35 -15.65
CA GLY A 93 -13.14 12.02 -16.22
C GLY A 93 -12.11 10.98 -15.77
N TRP A 94 -11.49 11.18 -14.61
CA TRP A 94 -10.48 10.26 -14.08
C TRP A 94 -11.07 9.29 -13.05
N SER A 95 -10.67 8.03 -13.16
CA SER A 95 -10.89 6.98 -12.17
C SER A 95 -9.66 6.05 -12.19
N PRO A 96 -9.37 5.35 -11.08
CA PRO A 96 -8.33 4.32 -11.09
C PRO A 96 -8.66 3.22 -12.09
N GLN A 97 -7.63 2.66 -12.72
CA GLN A 97 -7.71 1.56 -13.67
C GLN A 97 -7.42 0.22 -12.99
N GLU A 98 -6.55 0.22 -11.98
CA GLU A 98 -6.26 -0.95 -11.16
C GLU A 98 -7.31 -1.15 -10.08
N ASN A 99 -7.60 -2.41 -9.77
CA ASN A 99 -8.30 -2.77 -8.54
C ASN A 99 -7.28 -3.21 -7.48
N PHE A 100 -7.71 -3.26 -6.22
CA PHE A 100 -6.83 -3.62 -5.10
C PHE A 100 -6.12 -4.96 -5.30
N ALA A 101 -6.83 -5.99 -5.78
CA ALA A 101 -6.27 -7.33 -5.90
C ALA A 101 -5.21 -7.42 -7.01
N SER A 102 -5.49 -6.83 -8.19
CA SER A 102 -4.52 -6.79 -9.29
C SER A 102 -3.28 -5.96 -8.92
N GLY A 103 -3.50 -4.78 -8.34
CA GLY A 103 -2.42 -3.88 -7.92
C GLY A 103 -1.57 -4.47 -6.79
N LEU A 104 -2.16 -5.20 -5.84
CA LEU A 104 -1.42 -5.87 -4.78
C LEU A 104 -0.54 -7.00 -5.35
N ARG A 105 -1.11 -7.83 -6.24
CA ARG A 105 -0.36 -8.92 -6.88
C ARG A 105 0.82 -8.38 -7.68
N SER A 106 0.60 -7.39 -8.55
CA SER A 106 1.67 -6.79 -9.36
C SER A 106 2.75 -6.16 -8.48
N THR A 107 2.36 -5.57 -7.35
CA THR A 107 3.30 -5.05 -6.36
C THR A 107 4.17 -6.17 -5.78
N VAL A 108 3.58 -7.27 -5.30
CA VAL A 108 4.35 -8.41 -4.74
C VAL A 108 5.30 -8.99 -5.79
N GLU A 109 4.82 -9.21 -7.01
CA GLU A 109 5.64 -9.69 -8.13
C GLU A 109 6.81 -8.75 -8.44
N TRP A 110 6.57 -7.43 -8.42
CA TRP A 110 7.62 -6.43 -8.61
C TRP A 110 8.70 -6.53 -7.54
N TYR A 111 8.35 -6.67 -6.26
CA TYR A 111 9.34 -6.84 -5.19
C TYR A 111 10.16 -8.13 -5.33
N LEU A 112 9.52 -9.23 -5.75
CA LEU A 112 10.22 -10.50 -6.00
C LEU A 112 11.18 -10.43 -7.19
N ALA A 113 10.82 -9.68 -8.24
CA ALA A 113 11.65 -9.50 -9.43
C ALA A 113 12.79 -8.47 -9.22
N ASN A 114 12.64 -7.51 -8.31
CA ASN A 114 13.56 -6.38 -8.14
C ASN A 114 14.42 -6.45 -6.86
N ARG A 115 14.88 -7.65 -6.49
CA ARG A 115 15.66 -7.86 -5.24
C ARG A 115 16.93 -7.01 -5.14
N GLN A 116 17.59 -6.72 -6.26
CA GLN A 116 18.77 -5.84 -6.28
C GLN A 116 18.40 -4.41 -5.86
N TRP A 117 17.28 -3.89 -6.35
CA TRP A 117 16.77 -2.57 -5.95
C TRP A 117 16.45 -2.55 -4.45
N VAL A 118 15.76 -3.60 -3.96
CA VAL A 118 15.44 -3.74 -2.53
C VAL A 118 16.71 -3.74 -1.67
N ALA A 119 17.73 -4.51 -2.05
CA ALA A 119 19.00 -4.56 -1.32
C ALA A 119 19.70 -3.20 -1.27
N HIS A 120 19.61 -2.40 -2.35
CA HIS A 120 20.22 -1.07 -2.41
C HIS A 120 19.55 -0.07 -1.46
N VAL A 121 18.22 -0.10 -1.34
CA VAL A 121 17.48 0.83 -0.47
C VAL A 121 17.54 0.43 1.01
N GLN A 122 17.86 -0.84 1.33
CA GLN A 122 18.06 -1.33 2.70
C GLN A 122 19.44 -0.95 3.30
N SER A 123 19.76 0.35 3.25
CA SER A 123 21.00 0.92 3.78
C SER A 123 21.14 0.76 5.31
N GLY A 124 22.32 1.11 5.85
CA GLY A 124 22.56 1.11 7.30
C GLY A 124 21.57 2.01 8.08
N ALA A 125 21.14 3.13 7.49
CA ALA A 125 20.14 4.00 8.09
C ALA A 125 18.78 3.32 8.23
N TYR A 126 18.36 2.54 7.22
CA TYR A 126 17.12 1.76 7.28
C TYR A 126 17.15 0.71 8.40
N ARG A 127 18.27 -0.01 8.54
CA ARG A 127 18.43 -1.02 9.60
C ARG A 127 18.42 -0.41 11.01
N ASN A 128 19.07 0.74 11.18
CA ASN A 128 19.05 1.48 12.44
C ASN A 128 17.63 1.94 12.79
N TRP A 129 16.89 2.47 11.79
CA TRP A 129 15.50 2.87 11.98
C TRP A 129 14.63 1.68 12.41
N LEU A 130 14.79 0.50 11.79
CA LEU A 130 14.08 -0.72 12.20
C LEU A 130 14.37 -1.09 13.65
N ALA A 131 15.65 -1.08 14.06
CA ALA A 131 16.04 -1.41 15.44
C ALA A 131 15.44 -0.43 16.45
N THR A 132 15.41 0.87 16.14
CA THR A 132 14.83 1.89 17.02
C THR A 132 13.32 1.70 17.23
N HIS A 133 12.58 1.34 16.17
CA HIS A 133 11.11 1.30 16.22
C HIS A 133 10.54 -0.09 16.54
N TYR A 134 11.28 -1.15 16.23
CA TYR A 134 10.82 -2.54 16.36
C TYR A 134 11.80 -3.47 17.07
N GLY A 135 13.03 -3.05 17.38
CA GLY A 135 14.06 -3.92 17.97
C GLY A 135 13.74 -4.39 19.40
N SER A 136 12.81 -3.74 20.09
CA SER A 136 12.28 -4.17 21.39
C SER A 136 11.20 -5.27 21.29
N HIS A 137 10.77 -5.61 20.08
CA HIS A 137 9.74 -6.62 19.78
C HIS A 137 10.31 -7.85 19.06
N ALA A 138 11.64 -7.96 18.97
CA ALA A 138 12.37 -9.09 18.39
C ALA A 138 12.82 -10.08 19.46
#